data_AF-A0A1Y1QIT2-F1
#
_entry.id   AF-A0A1Y1QIT2-F1
#
_cell.length_a   1.000
_cell.length_b   1.000
_cell.length_c   1.000
_cell.angle_alpha   90.00
_cell.angle_beta   90.00
_cell.angle_gamma   90.00
#
_symmetry.space_group_name_H-M   'P 1'
#
loop_
_entity.id
_entity.type
_entity.pdbx_description
1 polymer ?
#
loop_
_entity_poly.entity_id
_entity_poly.type
_entity_poly.pdbx_seq_one_letter_code
_entity_poly.pdbx_strand_id
1 'polypeptide(L)'
;MGDAITSAQSNIQALRTQAQDLQLKASKAQEYIDQQQTRRDKLLAERDAYVKQNPSAAVLVTPSVAVEPSAAQEPSGCLFAAKSKTKSSTKTAAPPANAAAHPKLMQLNTQIADCDNLIGVWQKRLQEYTSMAEKLTNDANTLEQRGQTPPTNTQTPTTTTPSAVLRRTDIHAPPQNEVLDQGFTADAIHVRRSDQKITGNTIRDSILDTEYGKTHDLAQQAHRDAIQLIPADQFAAGELENLTISNNTIESTGKLQGIFGSDGVFRNLTIRDNVIATASDHKITLNGLVGTANHIENNRDANGQLLAVQLNPIRLGGNLATGNVWILSVSAADAQQYGYHPIITGTDGVQHIHDARSTPQQRDRVNGDVNLTDFPLGEYKQQLRSMTIAELLAQDSTLDAAVNAWLVRIVGVLPGSPNIAARIEQTRAAYLAQREVAISALAAHSADLQNFFIQALAKWMAGQSK
;
A
#
# COMPACT_ATOMS: atom_id res chain seq x y z
N MET A 1 -20.65 -17.10 -29.28
CA MET A 1 -20.34 -15.78 -29.85
C MET A 1 -20.79 -14.63 -28.94
N GLY A 2 -21.99 -14.67 -28.34
CA GLY A 2 -22.45 -13.65 -27.39
C GLY A 2 -21.46 -13.37 -26.24
N ASP A 3 -21.00 -14.41 -25.55
CA ASP A 3 -20.11 -14.26 -24.38
C ASP A 3 -18.75 -13.62 -24.71
N ALA A 4 -18.22 -13.87 -25.90
CA ALA A 4 -16.95 -13.30 -26.36
C ALA A 4 -17.07 -11.80 -26.67
N ILE A 5 -18.21 -11.37 -27.22
CA ILE A 5 -18.50 -9.96 -27.52
C ILE A 5 -18.69 -9.19 -26.20
N THR A 6 -19.43 -9.76 -25.25
CA THR A 6 -19.63 -9.15 -23.92
C THR A 6 -18.32 -9.01 -23.14
N SER A 7 -17.43 -10.01 -23.21
CA SER A 7 -16.11 -9.96 -22.59
C SER A 7 -15.22 -8.86 -23.20
N ALA A 8 -15.19 -8.72 -24.52
CA ALA A 8 -14.40 -7.69 -25.20
C ALA A 8 -14.87 -6.27 -24.85
N GLN A 9 -16.19 -6.05 -24.81
CA GLN A 9 -16.77 -4.76 -24.41
C GLN A 9 -16.44 -4.40 -22.95
N SER A 10 -16.46 -5.38 -22.05
CA SER A 10 -16.06 -5.18 -20.65
C SER A 10 -14.60 -4.74 -20.53
N ASN A 11 -13.69 -5.37 -21.30
CA ASN A 11 -12.27 -5.01 -21.30
C ASN A 11 -12.02 -3.59 -21.85
N ILE A 12 -12.69 -3.21 -22.93
CA ILE A 12 -12.61 -1.84 -23.48
C ILE A 12 -13.07 -0.81 -22.44
N GLN A 13 -14.19 -1.10 -21.75
CA GLN A 13 -14.71 -0.22 -20.72
C GLN A 13 -13.76 -0.10 -19.52
N ALA A 14 -13.11 -1.20 -19.12
CA ALA A 14 -12.12 -1.20 -18.05
C ALA A 14 -10.90 -0.32 -18.40
N LEU A 15 -10.35 -0.45 -19.62
CA LEU A 15 -9.23 0.37 -20.09
C LEU A 15 -9.59 1.86 -20.14
N ARG A 16 -10.79 2.20 -20.62
CA ARG A 16 -11.29 3.59 -20.62
C ARG A 16 -11.41 4.16 -19.20
N THR A 17 -11.90 3.34 -18.26
CA THR A 17 -12.03 3.75 -16.85
C THR A 17 -10.65 4.01 -16.23
N GLN A 18 -9.67 3.15 -16.50
CA GLN A 18 -8.29 3.35 -16.04
C GLN A 18 -7.64 4.59 -16.68
N ALA A 19 -7.89 4.85 -17.97
CA ALA A 19 -7.40 6.06 -18.63
C ALA A 19 -7.99 7.34 -18.00
N GLN A 20 -9.27 7.33 -17.65
CA GLN A 20 -9.93 8.45 -16.95
C GLN A 20 -9.34 8.70 -15.55
N ASP A 21 -9.05 7.65 -14.79
CA ASP A 21 -8.38 7.77 -13.49
C ASP A 21 -6.97 8.41 -13.63
N LEU A 22 -6.21 8.00 -14.65
CA LEU A 22 -4.91 8.60 -14.94
C LEU A 22 -5.02 10.06 -15.41
N GLN A 23 -6.04 10.43 -16.18
CA GLN A 23 -6.32 11.82 -16.54
C GLN A 23 -6.68 12.67 -15.32
N LEU A 24 -7.41 12.10 -14.36
CA LEU A 24 -7.70 12.77 -13.09
C LEU A 24 -6.41 12.99 -12.28
N LYS A 25 -5.53 11.98 -12.23
CA LYS A 25 -4.19 12.09 -11.61
C LYS A 25 -3.31 13.13 -12.30
N ALA A 26 -3.32 13.19 -13.63
CA ALA A 26 -2.61 14.21 -14.41
C ALA A 26 -3.14 15.61 -14.08
N SER A 27 -4.46 15.80 -14.08
CA SER A 27 -5.08 17.07 -13.65
C SER A 27 -4.67 17.49 -12.25
N LYS A 28 -4.58 16.53 -11.31
CA LYS A 28 -4.10 16.78 -9.95
C LYS A 28 -2.61 17.11 -9.89
N ALA A 29 -1.77 16.46 -10.69
CA ALA A 29 -0.36 16.82 -10.81
C ALA A 29 -0.19 18.25 -11.33
N GLN A 30 -0.98 18.66 -12.33
CA GLN A 30 -0.98 20.05 -12.82
C GLN A 30 -1.41 21.04 -11.74
N GLU A 31 -2.49 20.74 -11.00
CA GLU A 31 -2.94 21.57 -9.88
C GLU A 31 -1.81 21.76 -8.83
N TYR A 32 -1.03 20.71 -8.57
CA TYR A 32 0.13 20.79 -7.66
C TYR A 32 1.28 21.64 -8.22
N ILE A 33 1.55 21.57 -9.52
CA ILE A 33 2.53 22.45 -10.17
C ILE A 33 2.12 23.91 -9.99
N ASP A 34 0.86 24.24 -10.29
CA ASP A 34 0.34 25.61 -10.20
C ASP A 34 0.38 26.16 -8.77
N GLN A 35 0.06 25.31 -7.78
CA GLN A 35 0.14 25.65 -6.36
C GLN A 35 1.59 25.93 -5.93
N GLN A 36 2.57 25.11 -6.36
CA GLN A 36 3.98 25.34 -6.02
C GLN A 36 4.54 26.57 -6.72
N GLN A 37 4.15 26.84 -7.96
CA GLN A 37 4.50 28.08 -8.67
C GLN A 37 3.97 29.31 -7.92
N THR A 38 2.69 29.30 -7.53
CA THR A 38 2.08 30.38 -6.75
C THR A 38 2.81 30.62 -5.43
N ARG A 39 3.19 29.55 -4.72
CA ARG A 39 3.94 29.64 -3.47
C ARG A 39 5.34 30.20 -3.70
N ARG A 40 6.05 29.69 -4.71
CA ARG A 40 7.38 30.16 -5.11
C ARG A 40 7.39 31.65 -5.41
N ASP A 41 6.41 32.15 -6.15
CA ASP A 41 6.34 33.57 -6.53
C ASP A 41 6.11 34.48 -5.31
N LYS A 42 5.29 34.04 -4.34
CA LYS A 42 5.14 34.74 -3.05
C LYS A 42 6.45 34.79 -2.26
N LEU A 43 7.17 33.67 -2.19
CA LEU A 43 8.46 33.59 -1.49
C LEU A 43 9.53 34.46 -2.17
N LEU A 44 9.54 34.51 -3.50
CA LEU A 44 10.42 35.41 -4.26
C LEU A 44 10.13 36.87 -3.94
N ALA A 45 8.85 37.27 -3.94
CA ALA A 45 8.47 38.65 -3.58
C ALA A 45 8.85 39.00 -2.14
N GLU A 46 8.67 38.09 -1.19
CA GLU A 46 9.08 38.29 0.21
C GLU A 46 10.60 38.40 0.35
N ARG A 47 11.35 37.55 -0.36
CA ARG A 47 12.81 37.60 -0.40
C ARG A 47 13.30 38.93 -0.94
N ASP A 48 12.73 39.41 -2.04
CA ASP A 48 13.14 40.65 -2.69
C ASP A 48 12.81 41.86 -1.79
N ALA A 49 11.67 41.84 -1.08
CA ALA A 49 11.34 42.84 -0.07
C ALA A 49 12.32 42.83 1.11
N TYR A 50 12.73 41.63 1.57
CA TYR A 50 13.73 41.48 2.64
C TYR A 50 15.09 42.05 2.23
N VAL A 51 15.54 41.75 1.01
CA VAL A 51 16.82 42.26 0.46
C VAL A 51 16.79 43.78 0.31
N LYS A 52 15.66 44.35 -0.12
CA LYS A 52 15.49 45.81 -0.20
C LYS A 52 15.64 46.50 1.16
N GLN A 53 15.15 45.86 2.23
CA GLN A 53 15.29 46.36 3.60
C GLN A 53 16.68 46.08 4.21
N ASN A 54 17.41 45.10 3.66
CA ASN A 54 18.70 44.65 4.16
C ASN A 54 19.71 44.50 3.00
N PRO A 55 20.24 45.60 2.43
CA PRO A 55 21.07 45.54 1.22
C PRO A 55 22.32 44.66 1.36
N SER A 56 22.87 44.52 2.57
CA SER A 56 24.01 43.61 2.86
C SER A 56 23.68 42.14 2.60
N ALA A 57 22.41 41.77 2.57
CA ALA A 57 21.94 40.41 2.32
C ALA A 57 21.88 40.05 0.82
N ALA A 58 22.00 41.04 -0.09
CA ALA A 58 21.89 40.81 -1.53
C ALA A 58 22.89 39.78 -2.06
N VAL A 59 24.11 39.75 -1.51
CA VAL A 59 25.17 38.79 -1.88
C VAL A 59 24.87 37.34 -1.47
N LEU A 60 23.85 37.13 -0.65
CA LEU A 60 23.43 35.81 -0.14
C LEU A 60 22.19 35.26 -0.87
N VAL A 61 21.65 35.98 -1.86
CA VAL A 61 20.50 35.51 -2.62
C VAL A 61 20.91 34.32 -3.48
N THR A 62 20.25 33.19 -3.29
CA THR A 62 20.38 32.04 -4.18
C THR A 62 19.39 32.22 -5.33
N PRO A 63 19.82 32.14 -6.61
CA PRO A 63 18.91 32.16 -7.74
C PRO A 63 17.92 31.01 -7.61
N SER A 64 16.65 31.28 -7.94
CA SER A 64 15.70 30.20 -8.19
C SER A 64 16.02 29.60 -9.55
N VAL A 65 16.15 28.28 -9.60
CA VAL A 65 16.55 27.55 -10.80
C VAL A 65 15.51 26.46 -11.00
N ALA A 66 14.83 26.46 -12.15
CA ALA A 66 13.94 25.38 -12.51
C ALA A 66 14.73 24.06 -12.50
N VAL A 67 14.25 23.09 -11.72
CA VAL A 67 14.87 21.77 -11.66
C VAL A 67 14.25 20.92 -12.77
N GLU A 68 15.08 20.47 -13.71
CA GLU A 68 14.64 19.55 -14.76
C GLU A 68 13.98 18.31 -14.15
N PRO A 69 12.86 17.80 -14.72
CA PRO A 69 12.14 16.65 -14.19
C PRO A 69 13.02 15.41 -13.94
N SER A 70 14.06 15.22 -14.75
CA SER A 70 15.02 14.10 -14.63
C SER A 70 16.01 14.26 -13.46
N ALA A 71 16.25 15.49 -13.00
CA ALA A 71 17.16 15.82 -11.91
C ALA A 71 16.42 16.04 -10.57
N ALA A 72 15.09 16.16 -10.61
CA ALA A 72 14.26 16.36 -9.44
C ALA A 72 14.24 15.11 -8.55
N GLN A 73 14.44 15.29 -7.25
CA GLN A 73 14.45 14.20 -6.28
C GLN A 73 13.24 14.31 -5.38
N GLU A 74 12.53 13.19 -5.19
CA GLU A 74 11.48 13.14 -4.19
C GLU A 74 12.08 13.41 -2.80
N PRO A 75 11.53 14.35 -2.01
CA PRO A 75 12.02 14.60 -0.66
C PRO A 75 12.00 13.30 0.15
N SER A 76 13.05 13.03 0.92
CA SER A 76 13.09 11.85 1.79
C SER A 76 11.90 11.89 2.75
N GLY A 77 11.02 10.88 2.66
CA GLY A 77 9.69 10.91 3.28
C GLY A 77 8.55 10.83 2.26
N CYS A 78 8.86 10.82 0.95
CA CYS A 78 7.86 10.60 -0.08
C CYS A 78 7.29 9.16 -0.07
N LEU A 79 5.96 8.97 -0.21
CA LEU A 79 5.21 7.70 -0.13
C LEU A 79 5.63 6.73 -1.25
N PHE A 80 6.29 7.26 -2.28
CA PHE A 80 6.71 6.55 -3.49
C PHE A 80 8.24 6.48 -3.64
N ALA A 81 9.00 7.01 -2.68
CA ALA A 81 10.44 6.91 -2.70
C ALA A 81 10.83 5.49 -2.30
N ALA A 82 11.17 4.64 -3.28
CA ALA A 82 11.98 3.45 -3.03
C ALA A 82 13.18 3.91 -2.19
N LYS A 83 13.49 3.19 -1.09
CA LYS A 83 14.59 3.52 -0.17
C LYS A 83 15.91 3.54 -0.94
N SER A 84 16.23 4.67 -1.56
CA SER A 84 17.49 4.89 -2.24
C SER A 84 18.57 5.03 -1.18
N LYS A 85 19.47 4.04 -1.10
CA LYS A 85 20.60 4.01 -0.17
C LYS A 85 21.77 4.89 -0.63
N THR A 86 21.61 5.78 -1.61
CA THR A 86 22.66 6.74 -1.95
C THR A 86 22.63 7.90 -0.95
N LYS A 87 23.49 7.80 0.07
CA LYS A 87 23.96 8.97 0.81
C LYS A 87 24.61 9.93 -0.19
N SER A 88 23.84 10.90 -0.68
CA SER A 88 24.40 12.04 -1.40
C SER A 88 25.21 12.85 -0.39
N SER A 89 26.51 12.59 -0.33
CA SER A 89 27.47 13.44 0.37
C SER A 89 27.86 14.60 -0.56
N THR A 90 26.93 15.51 -0.84
CA THR A 90 27.34 16.82 -1.30
C THR A 90 27.99 17.52 -0.12
N LYS A 91 29.32 17.63 -0.19
CA LYS A 91 30.17 18.41 0.71
C LYS A 91 29.64 19.85 0.67
N THR A 92 28.77 20.22 1.60
CA THR A 92 28.27 21.59 1.71
C THR A 92 29.46 22.49 2.04
N ALA A 93 29.79 23.39 1.11
CA ALA A 93 30.73 24.46 1.40
C ALA A 93 30.27 25.18 2.66
N ALA A 94 31.21 25.54 3.54
CA ALA A 94 30.89 26.28 4.75
C ALA A 94 30.04 27.51 4.38
N PRO A 95 28.90 27.75 5.06
CA PRO A 95 28.05 28.88 4.74
C PRO A 95 28.89 30.16 4.86
N PRO A 96 28.72 31.12 3.93
CA PRO A 96 29.51 32.35 3.94
C PRO A 96 29.31 33.07 5.30
N ALA A 97 30.36 33.71 5.81
CA ALA A 97 30.44 34.20 7.20
C ALA A 97 29.30 35.15 7.62
N ASN A 98 28.61 35.74 6.66
CA ASN A 98 27.47 36.64 6.77
C ASN A 98 26.10 35.94 6.74
N ALA A 99 26.00 34.63 6.46
CA ALA A 99 24.74 33.87 6.45
C ALA A 99 24.07 33.83 7.83
N ALA A 100 24.85 33.78 8.91
CA ALA A 100 24.34 33.79 10.28
C ALA A 100 23.62 35.10 10.66
N ALA A 101 23.94 36.21 9.98
CA ALA A 101 23.29 37.51 10.22
C ALA A 101 21.91 37.62 9.53
N HIS A 102 21.57 36.72 8.60
CA HIS A 102 20.34 36.77 7.82
C HIS A 102 19.56 35.44 7.82
N PRO A 103 19.15 34.92 8.98
CA PRO A 103 18.49 33.61 9.09
C PRO A 103 17.19 33.54 8.30
N LYS A 104 16.43 34.64 8.23
CA LYS A 104 15.20 34.72 7.43
C LYS A 104 15.46 34.54 5.93
N LEU A 105 16.53 35.14 5.40
CA LEU A 105 16.88 34.97 3.98
C LEU A 105 17.29 33.54 3.66
N MET A 106 18.02 32.87 4.57
CA MET A 106 18.39 31.47 4.40
C MET A 106 17.17 30.56 4.37
N GLN A 107 16.21 30.80 5.27
CA GLN A 107 14.93 30.08 5.24
C GLN A 107 14.18 30.30 3.91
N LEU A 108 14.10 31.54 3.43
CA LEU A 108 13.42 31.85 2.15
C LEU A 108 14.11 31.16 0.96
N ASN A 109 15.44 31.21 0.87
CA ASN A 109 16.19 30.53 -0.20
C ASN A 109 15.96 29.01 -0.18
N THR A 110 15.98 28.38 1.00
CA THR A 110 15.68 26.94 1.13
C THR A 110 14.26 26.62 0.66
N GLN A 111 13.26 27.39 1.12
CA GLN A 111 11.86 27.15 0.74
C GLN A 111 11.62 27.36 -0.77
N ILE A 112 12.30 28.31 -1.39
CA ILE A 112 12.25 28.51 -2.85
C ILE A 112 12.84 27.31 -3.59
N ALA A 113 14.02 26.84 -3.16
CA ALA A 113 14.66 25.66 -3.75
C ALA A 113 13.80 24.39 -3.59
N ASP A 114 13.11 24.23 -2.46
CA ASP A 114 12.17 23.13 -2.25
C ASP A 114 10.99 23.20 -3.22
N CYS A 115 10.42 24.40 -3.45
CA CYS A 115 9.37 24.60 -4.46
C CYS A 115 9.88 24.27 -5.87
N ASP A 116 11.07 24.73 -6.25
CA ASP A 116 11.67 24.45 -7.56
C ASP A 116 11.84 22.93 -7.80
N ASN A 117 12.33 22.21 -6.79
CA ASN A 117 12.47 20.76 -6.85
C ASN A 117 11.10 20.04 -6.94
N LEU A 118 10.12 20.45 -6.13
CA LEU A 118 8.79 19.86 -6.17
C LEU A 118 8.07 20.10 -7.50
N ILE A 119 8.25 21.27 -8.12
CA ILE A 119 7.74 21.55 -9.47
C ILE A 119 8.32 20.53 -10.46
N GLY A 120 9.63 20.30 -10.44
CA GLY A 120 10.27 19.30 -11.30
C GLY A 120 9.74 17.87 -11.06
N VAL A 121 9.56 17.47 -9.80
CA VAL A 121 8.96 16.15 -9.45
C VAL A 121 7.55 16.01 -10.04
N TRP A 122 6.70 17.02 -9.86
CA TRP A 122 5.32 16.95 -10.35
C TRP A 122 5.21 17.06 -11.87
N GLN A 123 6.10 17.79 -12.52
CA GLN A 123 6.22 17.80 -13.99
C GLN A 123 6.55 16.40 -14.53
N LYS A 124 7.47 15.69 -13.87
CA LYS A 124 7.77 14.28 -14.20
C LYS A 124 6.52 13.41 -14.08
N ARG A 125 5.80 13.49 -12.95
CA ARG A 125 4.58 12.71 -12.71
C ARG A 125 3.46 13.05 -13.70
N LEU A 126 3.29 14.33 -14.02
CA LEU A 126 2.32 14.78 -15.03
C LEU A 126 2.61 14.13 -16.39
N GLN A 127 3.87 14.13 -16.82
CA GLN A 127 4.28 13.46 -18.05
C GLN A 127 3.97 11.96 -18.00
N GLU A 128 4.34 11.27 -16.91
CA GLU A 128 4.07 9.84 -16.70
C GLU A 128 2.57 9.52 -16.80
N TYR A 129 1.72 10.24 -16.06
CA TYR A 129 0.27 10.03 -16.07
C TYR A 129 -0.37 10.30 -17.42
N THR A 130 0.07 11.36 -18.10
CA THR A 130 -0.44 11.73 -19.43
C THR A 130 -0.11 10.65 -20.45
N SER A 131 1.16 10.21 -20.52
CA SER A 131 1.59 9.17 -21.46
C SER A 131 0.89 7.82 -21.20
N MET A 132 0.68 7.44 -19.94
CA MET A 132 -0.05 6.22 -19.61
C MET A 132 -1.54 6.32 -19.98
N ALA A 133 -2.19 7.46 -19.73
CA ALA A 133 -3.59 7.67 -20.10
C ALA A 133 -3.80 7.62 -21.61
N GLU A 134 -2.91 8.24 -22.39
CA GLU A 134 -2.90 8.19 -23.85
C GLU A 134 -2.74 6.74 -24.34
N LYS A 135 -1.80 6.00 -23.77
CA LYS A 135 -1.59 4.59 -24.12
C LYS A 135 -2.84 3.74 -23.90
N LEU A 136 -3.46 3.83 -22.71
CA LEU A 136 -4.68 3.07 -22.41
C LEU A 136 -5.85 3.46 -23.31
N THR A 137 -5.95 4.74 -23.67
CA THR A 137 -6.95 5.23 -24.63
C THR A 137 -6.72 4.61 -26.02
N ASN A 138 -5.47 4.57 -26.49
CA ASN A 138 -5.11 3.97 -27.77
C ASN A 138 -5.34 2.44 -27.78
N ASP A 139 -5.04 1.75 -26.69
CA ASP A 139 -5.30 0.32 -26.53
C ASP A 139 -6.81 0.02 -26.59
N ALA A 140 -7.62 0.82 -25.90
CA ALA A 140 -9.09 0.71 -25.94
C ALA A 140 -9.64 0.93 -27.37
N ASN A 141 -9.15 1.95 -28.08
CA ASN A 141 -9.54 2.23 -29.46
C ASN A 141 -9.13 1.11 -30.43
N THR A 142 -7.93 0.54 -30.24
CA THR A 142 -7.44 -0.59 -31.06
C THR A 142 -8.31 -1.83 -30.88
N LEU A 143 -8.71 -2.16 -29.64
CA LEU A 143 -9.62 -3.27 -29.37
C LEU A 143 -11.01 -3.04 -29.98
N GLU A 144 -11.52 -1.82 -29.93
CA GLU A 144 -12.79 -1.45 -30.56
C GLU A 144 -12.76 -1.62 -32.08
N GLN A 145 -11.68 -1.18 -32.74
CA GLN A 145 -11.47 -1.37 -34.19
C GLN A 145 -11.33 -2.84 -34.58
N ARG A 146 -10.62 -3.64 -33.77
CA ARG A 146 -10.51 -5.09 -33.98
C ARG A 146 -11.86 -5.80 -33.85
N GLY A 147 -12.75 -5.35 -32.96
CA GLY A 147 -14.12 -5.86 -32.85
C GLY A 147 -15.00 -5.57 -34.07
N GLN A 148 -14.65 -4.54 -34.87
CA GLN A 148 -15.37 -4.15 -36.08
C GLN A 148 -14.85 -4.83 -37.36
N THR A 149 -13.66 -5.43 -37.32
CA THR A 149 -13.03 -6.05 -38.48
C THR A 149 -13.14 -7.58 -38.37
N PRO A 150 -13.70 -8.30 -39.37
CA PRO A 150 -13.71 -9.77 -39.37
C PRO A 150 -12.29 -10.33 -39.23
N PRO A 151 -12.09 -11.43 -38.48
CA PRO A 151 -10.75 -11.91 -38.16
C PRO A 151 -10.03 -12.31 -39.44
N THR A 152 -9.10 -11.46 -39.87
CA THR A 152 -8.14 -11.80 -40.90
C THR A 152 -6.93 -12.36 -40.16
N ASN A 153 -6.81 -13.69 -40.16
CA ASN A 153 -5.67 -14.40 -39.57
C ASN A 153 -4.38 -13.81 -40.16
N THR A 154 -3.64 -13.07 -39.35
CA THR A 154 -2.17 -13.05 -39.17
C THR A 154 -1.82 -11.72 -38.49
N GLN A 155 -1.74 -11.66 -37.16
CA GLN A 155 -1.09 -10.53 -36.48
C GLN A 155 -0.14 -10.99 -35.39
N THR A 156 1.09 -10.51 -35.56
CA THR A 156 2.25 -10.55 -34.66
C THR A 156 1.93 -9.90 -33.30
N PRO A 157 2.52 -10.34 -32.17
CA PRO A 157 2.14 -9.88 -30.84
C PRO A 157 2.55 -8.41 -30.62
N THR A 158 1.58 -7.54 -30.42
CA THR A 158 1.78 -6.20 -29.83
C THR A 158 2.14 -6.34 -28.35
N THR A 159 3.17 -5.62 -27.92
CA THR A 159 3.64 -5.50 -26.53
C THR A 159 2.53 -4.96 -25.62
N THR A 160 1.81 -5.86 -24.95
CA THR A 160 0.79 -5.53 -23.95
C THR A 160 1.43 -4.92 -22.71
N THR A 161 0.84 -3.84 -22.21
CA THR A 161 1.19 -3.30 -20.88
C THR A 161 0.96 -4.37 -19.83
N PRO A 162 1.92 -4.63 -18.92
CA PRO A 162 1.73 -5.58 -17.82
C PRO A 162 0.55 -5.17 -16.93
N SER A 163 -0.23 -6.14 -16.47
CA SER A 163 -1.33 -5.86 -15.52
C SER A 163 -0.78 -5.61 -14.11
N ALA A 164 -1.43 -4.79 -13.30
CA ALA A 164 -1.02 -4.61 -11.91
C ALA A 164 -1.24 -5.89 -11.09
N VAL A 165 -2.42 -6.49 -11.22
CA VAL A 165 -2.78 -7.77 -10.63
C VAL A 165 -3.22 -8.71 -11.75
N LEU A 166 -2.66 -9.92 -11.79
CA LEU A 166 -2.97 -10.85 -12.87
C LEU A 166 -4.36 -11.50 -12.70
N ARG A 167 -4.72 -11.89 -11.46
CA ARG A 167 -5.98 -12.59 -11.17
C ARG A 167 -6.59 -12.12 -9.85
N ARG A 168 -7.91 -11.91 -9.86
CA ARG A 168 -8.73 -11.59 -8.70
C ARG A 168 -9.85 -12.60 -8.54
N THR A 169 -9.89 -13.33 -7.43
CA THR A 169 -10.80 -14.48 -7.28
C THR A 169 -12.25 -14.10 -6.90
N ASP A 170 -12.51 -12.82 -6.65
CA ASP A 170 -13.86 -12.25 -6.53
C ASP A 170 -14.48 -11.90 -7.89
N ILE A 171 -13.64 -11.77 -8.92
CA ILE A 171 -14.05 -11.45 -10.30
C ILE A 171 -13.95 -12.67 -11.20
N HIS A 172 -12.91 -13.48 -11.00
CA HIS A 172 -12.62 -14.65 -11.81
C HIS A 172 -12.64 -15.94 -10.97
N ALA A 173 -12.87 -17.08 -11.63
CA ALA A 173 -12.73 -18.36 -10.96
C ALA A 173 -11.31 -18.54 -10.38
N PRO A 174 -11.17 -19.11 -9.17
CA PRO A 174 -9.89 -19.50 -8.60
C PRO A 174 -9.11 -20.38 -9.58
N PRO A 175 -7.87 -20.00 -9.97
CA PRO A 175 -7.11 -20.75 -10.96
C PRO A 175 -6.71 -22.14 -10.44
N GLN A 176 -6.83 -23.14 -11.31
CA GLN A 176 -6.47 -24.52 -11.01
C GLN A 176 -5.77 -25.18 -12.20
N ASN A 177 -4.57 -25.70 -11.98
CA ASN A 177 -3.73 -26.33 -13.01
C ASN A 177 -3.39 -25.39 -14.18
N GLU A 178 -3.26 -24.09 -13.91
CA GLU A 178 -2.95 -23.07 -14.91
C GLU A 178 -1.47 -22.67 -14.90
N VAL A 179 -0.97 -22.21 -16.05
CA VAL A 179 0.34 -21.55 -16.17
C VAL A 179 0.12 -20.04 -16.27
N LEU A 180 0.49 -19.33 -15.21
CA LEU A 180 0.37 -17.89 -15.06
C LEU A 180 1.75 -17.23 -15.32
N ASP A 181 2.08 -17.06 -16.60
CA ASP A 181 3.39 -16.58 -17.09
C ASP A 181 3.30 -15.18 -17.74
N GLN A 182 2.25 -14.43 -17.39
CA GLN A 182 2.01 -13.09 -17.90
C GLN A 182 2.61 -12.08 -16.93
N GLY A 183 3.35 -11.09 -17.43
CA GLY A 183 4.00 -10.09 -16.57
C GLY A 183 2.99 -9.30 -15.73
N PHE A 184 3.26 -9.17 -14.42
CA PHE A 184 2.45 -8.42 -13.46
C PHE A 184 3.30 -7.48 -12.61
N THR A 185 2.82 -6.28 -12.27
CA THR A 185 3.64 -5.26 -11.57
C THR A 185 3.48 -5.24 -10.06
N ALA A 186 2.38 -5.77 -9.51
CA ALA A 186 2.17 -5.94 -8.07
C ALA A 186 2.09 -7.43 -7.73
N ASP A 187 0.91 -8.05 -7.88
CA ASP A 187 0.64 -9.40 -7.39
C ASP A 187 0.12 -10.31 -8.51
N ALA A 188 0.38 -11.61 -8.42
CA ALA A 188 -0.18 -12.55 -9.39
C ALA A 188 -1.63 -12.89 -9.05
N ILE A 189 -1.92 -13.37 -7.84
CA ILE A 189 -3.28 -13.77 -7.43
C ILE A 189 -3.70 -13.04 -6.16
N HIS A 190 -4.85 -12.37 -6.22
CA HIS A 190 -5.59 -11.90 -5.04
C HIS A 190 -6.69 -12.88 -4.68
N VAL A 191 -6.58 -13.49 -3.49
CA VAL A 191 -7.61 -14.33 -2.89
C VAL A 191 -8.51 -13.45 -2.01
N ARG A 192 -9.75 -13.23 -2.45
CA ARG A 192 -10.67 -12.23 -1.87
C ARG A 192 -11.92 -12.82 -1.22
N ARG A 193 -12.12 -14.14 -1.30
CA ARG A 193 -13.30 -14.84 -0.73
C ARG A 193 -12.89 -16.16 -0.07
N SER A 194 -13.67 -16.59 0.91
CA SER A 194 -13.57 -17.91 1.54
C SER A 194 -13.88 -19.06 0.58
N ASP A 195 -13.58 -20.29 1.01
CA ASP A 195 -13.92 -21.54 0.31
C ASP A 195 -13.28 -21.70 -1.08
N GLN A 196 -12.10 -21.10 -1.28
CA GLN A 196 -11.39 -21.14 -2.56
C GLN A 196 -10.26 -22.15 -2.59
N LYS A 197 -10.02 -22.71 -3.78
CA LYS A 197 -8.92 -23.63 -4.06
C LYS A 197 -8.02 -23.04 -5.13
N ILE A 198 -6.76 -22.81 -4.77
CA ILE A 198 -5.69 -22.37 -5.66
C ILE A 198 -4.72 -23.53 -5.76
N THR A 199 -4.86 -24.38 -6.78
CA THR A 199 -4.14 -25.65 -6.83
C THR A 199 -3.50 -25.97 -8.16
N GLY A 200 -2.31 -26.57 -8.15
CA GLY A 200 -1.68 -27.10 -9.36
C GLY A 200 -1.11 -26.03 -10.30
N ASN A 201 -1.09 -24.76 -9.90
CA ASN A 201 -0.71 -23.68 -10.80
C ASN A 201 0.81 -23.52 -10.89
N THR A 202 1.31 -23.07 -12.04
CA THR A 202 2.68 -22.57 -12.19
C THR A 202 2.63 -21.06 -12.35
N ILE A 203 3.20 -20.30 -11.42
CA ILE A 203 3.25 -18.84 -11.41
C ILE A 203 4.67 -18.40 -11.70
N ARG A 204 4.86 -17.62 -12.77
CA ARG A 204 6.18 -17.14 -13.21
C ARG A 204 6.24 -15.63 -13.23
N ASP A 205 7.29 -15.10 -12.65
CA ASP A 205 7.57 -13.67 -12.59
C ASP A 205 8.25 -13.15 -13.87
N SER A 206 7.66 -13.42 -15.03
CA SER A 206 8.24 -13.10 -16.34
C SER A 206 8.39 -11.61 -16.61
N ILE A 207 7.77 -10.75 -15.79
CA ILE A 207 7.94 -9.30 -15.93
C ILE A 207 9.40 -8.88 -15.73
N LEU A 208 10.19 -9.63 -14.96
CA LEU A 208 11.60 -9.31 -14.69
C LEU A 208 12.49 -9.45 -15.92
N ASP A 209 12.08 -10.26 -16.89
CA ASP A 209 12.81 -10.44 -18.15
C ASP A 209 12.57 -9.27 -19.13
N THR A 210 11.48 -8.52 -18.92
CA THR A 210 11.10 -7.38 -19.76
C THR A 210 11.90 -6.11 -19.46
N GLU A 211 11.94 -5.19 -20.41
CA GLU A 211 12.51 -3.85 -20.21
C GLU A 211 11.78 -3.08 -19.10
N TYR A 212 10.46 -3.26 -18.99
CA TYR A 212 9.67 -2.62 -17.93
C TYR A 212 10.14 -3.06 -16.54
N GLY A 213 10.28 -4.39 -16.33
CA GLY A 213 10.73 -4.93 -15.04
C GLY A 213 12.12 -4.43 -14.64
N LYS A 214 13.03 -4.31 -15.62
CA LYS A 214 14.40 -3.81 -15.43
C LYS A 214 14.44 -2.31 -15.12
N THR A 215 13.69 -1.51 -15.87
CA THR A 215 13.67 -0.04 -15.71
C THR A 215 13.01 0.42 -14.41
N HIS A 216 12.10 -0.39 -13.86
CA HIS A 216 11.38 -0.09 -12.61
C HIS A 216 11.93 -0.84 -11.38
N ASP A 217 13.06 -1.54 -11.53
CA ASP A 217 13.71 -2.31 -10.46
C ASP A 217 12.77 -3.28 -9.72
N LEU A 218 11.84 -3.90 -10.47
CA LEU A 218 10.81 -4.78 -9.90
C LEU A 218 11.40 -6.03 -9.23
N ALA A 219 12.65 -6.39 -9.57
CA ALA A 219 13.37 -7.48 -8.94
C ALA A 219 13.70 -7.19 -7.46
N GLN A 220 13.87 -5.91 -7.10
CA GLN A 220 14.16 -5.48 -5.72
C GLN A 220 12.92 -5.03 -4.96
N GLN A 221 11.80 -4.83 -5.64
CA GLN A 221 10.57 -4.39 -5.02
C GLN A 221 10.04 -5.47 -4.06
N ALA A 222 10.12 -5.16 -2.77
CA ALA A 222 9.37 -5.88 -1.74
C ALA A 222 7.87 -5.57 -1.89
N HIS A 223 7.00 -6.48 -1.43
CA HIS A 223 5.53 -6.39 -1.51
C HIS A 223 4.90 -6.71 -2.87
N ARG A 224 5.59 -7.50 -3.69
CA ARG A 224 4.98 -8.21 -4.81
C ARG A 224 4.71 -9.65 -4.38
N ASP A 225 3.47 -10.11 -4.46
CA ASP A 225 3.06 -11.40 -3.91
C ASP A 225 2.58 -12.34 -5.03
N ALA A 226 3.05 -13.59 -5.05
CA ALA A 226 2.51 -14.58 -5.99
C ALA A 226 1.05 -14.92 -5.62
N ILE A 227 0.75 -15.11 -4.34
CA ILE A 227 -0.60 -15.31 -3.83
C ILE A 227 -0.79 -14.44 -2.58
N GLN A 228 -1.63 -13.41 -2.72
CA GLN A 228 -1.99 -12.51 -1.61
C GLN A 228 -3.39 -12.82 -1.09
N LEU A 229 -3.50 -13.06 0.21
CA LEU A 229 -4.77 -13.26 0.91
C LEU A 229 -5.27 -11.93 1.44
N ILE A 230 -6.42 -11.48 0.95
CA ILE A 230 -6.94 -10.15 1.25
C ILE A 230 -8.43 -10.24 1.61
N PRO A 231 -8.76 -10.39 2.90
CA PRO A 231 -10.15 -10.40 3.33
C PRO A 231 -10.85 -9.08 3.01
N ALA A 232 -12.18 -9.12 2.85
CA ALA A 232 -12.99 -7.91 2.91
C ALA A 232 -12.82 -7.25 4.29
N ASP A 233 -12.68 -5.94 4.34
CA ASP A 233 -12.44 -5.19 5.58
C ASP A 233 -11.20 -5.69 6.36
N GLN A 234 -10.11 -6.01 5.66
CA GLN A 234 -8.89 -6.59 6.25
C GLN A 234 -8.36 -5.86 7.49
N PHE A 235 -8.45 -4.52 7.52
CA PHE A 235 -7.98 -3.72 8.65
C PHE A 235 -8.86 -3.86 9.90
N ALA A 236 -10.07 -4.40 9.74
CA ALA A 236 -11.11 -4.56 10.72
C ALA A 236 -11.30 -6.03 11.18
N ALA A 237 -10.24 -6.85 11.09
CA ALA A 237 -10.32 -8.30 11.32
C ALA A 237 -11.32 -8.99 10.36
N GLY A 238 -11.32 -8.56 9.10
CA GLY A 238 -11.94 -9.28 7.99
C GLY A 238 -11.47 -10.73 7.93
N GLU A 239 -12.36 -11.63 7.51
CA GLU A 239 -12.09 -13.08 7.53
C GLU A 239 -11.97 -13.69 6.14
N LEU A 240 -10.99 -14.58 5.99
CA LEU A 240 -10.97 -15.61 4.96
C LEU A 240 -10.89 -16.98 5.63
N GLU A 241 -11.75 -17.89 5.22
CA GLU A 241 -11.77 -19.24 5.77
C GLU A 241 -11.85 -20.32 4.70
N ASN A 242 -11.45 -21.54 5.09
CA ASN A 242 -11.56 -22.76 4.28
C ASN A 242 -10.83 -22.65 2.92
N LEU A 243 -9.65 -22.03 2.90
CA LEU A 243 -8.86 -21.92 1.67
C LEU A 243 -7.88 -23.08 1.55
N THR A 244 -7.73 -23.59 0.34
CA THR A 244 -6.69 -24.57 -0.02
C THR A 244 -5.74 -23.96 -1.03
N ILE A 245 -4.45 -23.91 -0.70
CA ILE A 245 -3.37 -23.49 -1.58
C ILE A 245 -2.38 -24.65 -1.68
N SER A 246 -2.45 -25.42 -2.76
CA SER A 246 -1.68 -26.66 -2.84
C SER A 246 -1.10 -27.01 -4.19
N ASN A 247 0.02 -27.73 -4.22
CA ASN A 247 0.63 -28.20 -5.47
C ASN A 247 0.95 -27.06 -6.46
N ASN A 248 1.19 -25.83 -5.99
CA ASN A 248 1.57 -24.73 -6.86
C ASN A 248 3.09 -24.64 -6.95
N THR A 249 3.60 -24.25 -8.12
CA THR A 249 5.00 -23.91 -8.37
C THR A 249 5.10 -22.40 -8.58
N ILE A 250 5.92 -21.71 -7.79
CA ILE A 250 6.11 -20.25 -7.86
C ILE A 250 7.58 -19.97 -8.18
N GLU A 251 7.85 -19.27 -9.28
CA GLU A 251 9.20 -19.05 -9.81
C GLU A 251 9.47 -17.56 -10.03
N SER A 252 10.54 -17.03 -9.43
CA SER A 252 11.03 -15.67 -9.66
C SER A 252 12.53 -15.55 -9.40
N THR A 253 13.24 -14.79 -10.22
CA THR A 253 14.64 -14.40 -9.94
C THR A 253 14.74 -13.21 -8.98
N GLY A 254 13.62 -12.54 -8.70
CA GLY A 254 13.53 -11.37 -7.83
C GLY A 254 12.92 -11.67 -6.45
N LYS A 255 12.64 -10.60 -5.70
CA LYS A 255 12.10 -10.65 -4.33
C LYS A 255 10.59 -10.85 -4.26
N LEU A 256 10.01 -11.56 -5.22
CA LEU A 256 8.59 -11.95 -5.18
C LEU A 256 8.32 -12.80 -3.93
N GLN A 257 7.36 -12.37 -3.11
CA GLN A 257 6.87 -13.13 -1.96
C GLN A 257 6.02 -14.30 -2.46
N GLY A 258 6.04 -15.43 -1.76
CA GLY A 258 5.28 -16.60 -2.18
C GLY A 258 3.80 -16.47 -1.84
N ILE A 259 3.43 -16.87 -0.62
CA ILE A 259 2.07 -16.77 -0.10
C ILE A 259 2.05 -15.78 1.06
N PHE A 260 1.25 -14.72 0.95
CA PHE A 260 1.27 -13.60 1.88
C PHE A 260 -0.12 -13.22 2.37
N GLY A 261 -0.26 -12.95 3.67
CA GLY A 261 -1.47 -12.38 4.28
C GLY A 261 -1.10 -11.38 5.36
N SER A 262 -1.34 -10.08 5.13
CA SER A 262 -0.83 -9.00 5.97
C SER A 262 -1.76 -8.59 7.10
N ASP A 263 -3.05 -8.50 6.82
CA ASP A 263 -4.05 -7.90 7.70
C ASP A 263 -5.32 -8.75 7.65
N GLY A 264 -5.99 -8.87 8.80
CA GLY A 264 -7.20 -9.69 8.93
C GLY A 264 -6.98 -11.01 9.66
N VAL A 265 -7.97 -11.89 9.52
CA VAL A 265 -8.07 -13.17 10.22
C VAL A 265 -8.20 -14.28 9.18
N PHE A 266 -7.39 -15.32 9.34
CA PHE A 266 -7.39 -16.45 8.44
C PHE A 266 -7.63 -17.75 9.21
N ARG A 267 -8.62 -18.55 8.79
CA ARG A 267 -9.03 -19.79 9.49
C ARG A 267 -9.15 -20.98 8.55
N ASN A 268 -8.92 -22.18 9.09
CA ASN A 268 -9.05 -23.44 8.35
C ASN A 268 -8.27 -23.42 7.02
N LEU A 269 -7.05 -22.87 7.07
CA LEU A 269 -6.17 -22.77 5.91
C LEU A 269 -5.41 -24.06 5.70
N THR A 270 -5.41 -24.56 4.47
CA THR A 270 -4.51 -25.65 4.05
C THR A 270 -3.51 -25.11 3.03
N ILE A 271 -2.22 -25.07 3.40
CA ILE A 271 -1.12 -24.66 2.52
C ILE A 271 -0.14 -25.82 2.42
N ARG A 272 -0.16 -26.58 1.31
CA ARG A 272 0.66 -27.79 1.23
C ARG A 272 1.19 -28.14 -0.15
N ASP A 273 2.30 -28.88 -0.18
CA ASP A 273 2.88 -29.41 -1.42
C ASP A 273 3.26 -28.32 -2.45
N ASN A 274 3.50 -27.08 -2.01
CA ASN A 274 3.90 -26.00 -2.92
C ASN A 274 5.42 -25.95 -3.09
N VAL A 275 5.90 -25.61 -4.29
CA VAL A 275 7.31 -25.32 -4.57
C VAL A 275 7.47 -23.82 -4.77
N ILE A 276 8.27 -23.15 -3.95
CA ILE A 276 8.48 -21.69 -4.01
C ILE A 276 9.96 -21.37 -4.21
N ALA A 277 10.31 -21.01 -5.44
CA ALA A 277 11.64 -20.69 -5.91
C ALA A 277 11.76 -19.18 -6.22
N THR A 278 11.92 -18.37 -5.17
CA THR A 278 12.09 -16.91 -5.29
C THR A 278 13.34 -16.41 -4.56
N ALA A 279 13.70 -15.14 -4.67
CA ALA A 279 14.77 -14.52 -3.86
C ALA A 279 14.23 -13.77 -2.60
N SER A 280 12.93 -13.85 -2.32
CA SER A 280 12.32 -13.17 -1.15
C SER A 280 12.59 -13.89 0.17
N ASP A 281 12.74 -13.13 1.25
CA ASP A 281 12.78 -13.66 2.62
C ASP A 281 11.39 -14.12 3.10
N HIS A 282 10.31 -13.63 2.46
CA HIS A 282 8.93 -13.95 2.80
C HIS A 282 8.36 -15.00 1.83
N LYS A 283 8.72 -16.26 2.06
CA LYS A 283 8.20 -17.40 1.26
C LYS A 283 6.74 -17.67 1.58
N ILE A 284 6.44 -17.90 2.84
CA ILE A 284 5.08 -17.99 3.37
C ILE A 284 5.05 -17.10 4.61
N THR A 285 4.24 -16.05 4.61
CA THR A 285 4.07 -15.17 5.76
C THR A 285 2.61 -14.84 5.97
N LEU A 286 2.08 -15.19 7.14
CA LEU A 286 0.68 -14.96 7.50
C LEU A 286 0.60 -14.23 8.84
N ASN A 287 -0.13 -13.13 8.87
CA ASN A 287 -0.49 -12.42 10.09
C ASN A 287 -1.94 -12.80 10.44
N GLY A 288 -2.21 -13.33 11.63
CA GLY A 288 -3.58 -13.64 12.05
C GLY A 288 -4.13 -15.00 11.58
N LEU A 289 -3.26 -16.01 11.46
CA LEU A 289 -3.67 -17.41 11.30
C LEU A 289 -4.21 -17.98 12.63
N VAL A 290 -5.51 -18.22 12.71
CA VAL A 290 -6.21 -18.63 13.94
C VAL A 290 -7.14 -19.83 13.73
N GLY A 291 -7.63 -20.41 14.83
CA GLY A 291 -8.50 -21.58 14.80
C GLY A 291 -7.73 -22.90 14.74
N THR A 292 -8.47 -24.01 14.82
CA THR A 292 -7.93 -25.35 15.15
C THR A 292 -7.56 -26.21 13.96
N ALA A 293 -8.01 -25.88 12.75
CA ALA A 293 -7.88 -26.73 11.57
C ALA A 293 -6.92 -26.17 10.50
N ASN A 294 -5.89 -25.44 10.93
CA ASN A 294 -4.87 -24.93 10.02
C ASN A 294 -3.80 -25.98 9.75
N HIS A 295 -3.49 -26.20 8.48
CA HIS A 295 -2.57 -27.23 8.01
C HIS A 295 -1.53 -26.63 7.08
N ILE A 296 -0.25 -26.71 7.47
CA ILE A 296 0.89 -26.29 6.64
C ILE A 296 1.88 -27.46 6.57
N GLU A 297 2.00 -28.09 5.40
CA GLU A 297 2.84 -29.30 5.22
C GLU A 297 3.48 -29.33 3.82
N ASN A 298 4.68 -29.89 3.72
CA ASN A 298 5.42 -30.24 2.52
C ASN A 298 5.62 -29.09 1.53
N ASN A 299 5.78 -27.85 2.01
CA ASN A 299 6.11 -26.70 1.16
C ASN A 299 7.62 -26.58 1.02
N ARG A 300 8.15 -26.58 -0.22
CA ARG A 300 9.58 -26.75 -0.50
C ARG A 300 10.14 -25.64 -1.40
N ASP A 301 11.45 -25.43 -1.35
CA ASP A 301 12.17 -24.65 -2.35
C ASP A 301 12.48 -25.51 -3.60
N ALA A 302 13.16 -24.91 -4.59
CA ALA A 302 13.58 -25.60 -5.81
C ALA A 302 14.52 -26.80 -5.57
N ASN A 303 15.21 -26.85 -4.42
CA ASN A 303 16.13 -27.92 -4.05
C ASN A 303 15.45 -29.00 -3.20
N GLY A 304 14.14 -28.90 -2.99
CA GLY A 304 13.36 -29.82 -2.16
C GLY A 304 13.54 -29.61 -0.65
N GLN A 305 14.14 -28.50 -0.21
CA GLN A 305 14.26 -28.17 1.22
C GLN A 305 12.95 -27.54 1.71
N LEU A 306 12.58 -27.80 2.97
CA LEU A 306 11.39 -27.18 3.57
C LEU A 306 11.55 -25.65 3.63
N LEU A 307 10.49 -24.94 3.25
CA LEU A 307 10.47 -23.48 3.29
C LEU A 307 10.33 -22.97 4.71
N ALA A 308 10.99 -21.84 5.00
CA ALA A 308 10.68 -21.09 6.21
C ALA A 308 9.26 -20.49 6.12
N VAL A 309 8.46 -20.73 7.15
CA VAL A 309 7.10 -20.19 7.31
C VAL A 309 7.10 -19.21 8.47
N GLN A 310 6.60 -18.00 8.26
CA GLN A 310 6.49 -17.00 9.32
C GLN A 310 5.02 -16.77 9.68
N LEU A 311 4.67 -16.98 10.94
CA LEU A 311 3.34 -16.71 11.46
C LEU A 311 3.43 -15.58 12.49
N ASN A 312 2.67 -14.50 12.29
CA ASN A 312 2.65 -13.35 13.20
C ASN A 312 1.23 -13.13 13.76
N PRO A 313 1.08 -12.30 14.82
CA PRO A 313 -0.23 -12.03 15.41
C PRO A 313 -1.22 -11.43 14.39
N ILE A 314 -2.51 -11.50 14.69
CA ILE A 314 -3.55 -10.73 13.98
C ILE A 314 -3.13 -9.27 14.02
N ARG A 315 -3.13 -8.66 12.84
CA ARG A 315 -2.86 -7.25 12.65
C ARG A 315 -4.13 -6.53 12.27
N LEU A 316 -4.48 -5.50 13.05
CA LEU A 316 -5.55 -4.57 12.73
C LEU A 316 -4.93 -3.27 12.22
N GLY A 317 -5.27 -2.91 10.98
CA GLY A 317 -4.81 -1.68 10.38
C GLY A 317 -3.29 -1.57 10.24
N GLY A 318 -2.86 -0.35 9.96
CA GLY A 318 -1.46 0.02 9.87
C GLY A 318 -1.28 1.15 8.89
N ASN A 319 -0.91 2.32 9.41
CA ASN A 319 -0.33 3.36 8.58
C ASN A 319 0.87 3.97 9.31
N LEU A 320 1.69 4.69 8.54
CA LEU A 320 2.92 5.33 9.04
C LEU A 320 2.67 6.39 10.14
N ALA A 321 1.42 6.73 10.46
CA ALA A 321 1.06 7.75 11.44
C ALA A 321 0.49 7.19 12.76
N THR A 322 0.01 5.95 12.79
CA THR A 322 -0.66 5.34 13.96
C THR A 322 0.03 4.14 14.56
N GLY A 323 1.07 3.61 13.89
CA GLY A 323 1.61 2.28 14.17
C GLY A 323 0.61 1.19 13.80
N ASN A 324 0.93 -0.06 14.15
CA ASN A 324 0.02 -1.20 13.98
C ASN A 324 -0.62 -1.59 15.32
N VAL A 325 -1.79 -2.23 15.26
CA VAL A 325 -2.38 -2.92 16.40
C VAL A 325 -2.24 -4.42 16.19
N TRP A 326 -1.60 -5.10 17.15
CA TRP A 326 -1.33 -6.53 17.14
C TRP A 326 -2.11 -7.21 18.26
N ILE A 327 -2.90 -8.23 17.94
CA ILE A 327 -3.62 -9.02 18.94
C ILE A 327 -2.79 -10.26 19.28
N LEU A 328 -2.15 -10.29 20.44
CA LEU A 328 -1.29 -11.41 20.87
C LEU A 328 -2.07 -12.58 21.49
N SER A 329 -3.28 -12.31 21.97
CA SER A 329 -4.24 -13.30 22.44
C SER A 329 -5.65 -12.71 22.40
N VAL A 330 -6.64 -13.58 22.20
CA VAL A 330 -8.05 -13.24 22.27
C VAL A 330 -8.64 -13.66 23.61
N SER A 331 -9.82 -13.14 23.94
CA SER A 331 -10.56 -13.48 25.15
C SER A 331 -10.84 -14.99 25.24
N ALA A 332 -11.04 -15.51 26.46
CA ALA A 332 -11.40 -16.91 26.66
C ALA A 332 -12.68 -17.31 25.91
N ALA A 333 -13.66 -16.39 25.79
CA ALA A 333 -14.89 -16.61 25.03
C ALA A 333 -14.64 -16.77 23.52
N ASP A 334 -13.61 -16.10 23.00
CA ASP A 334 -13.22 -16.13 21.59
C ASP A 334 -12.18 -17.19 21.25
N ALA A 335 -11.50 -17.77 22.26
CA ALA A 335 -10.32 -18.62 22.09
C ALA A 335 -10.58 -19.87 21.23
N GLN A 336 -11.80 -20.43 21.28
CA GLN A 336 -12.14 -21.60 20.45
C GLN A 336 -12.09 -21.27 18.95
N GLN A 337 -12.59 -20.09 18.55
CA GLN A 337 -12.71 -19.70 17.15
C GLN A 337 -11.49 -18.91 16.66
N TYR A 338 -10.99 -18.00 17.48
CA TYR A 338 -9.97 -17.01 17.12
C TYR A 338 -8.65 -17.18 17.89
N GLY A 339 -8.52 -18.22 18.70
CA GLY A 339 -7.27 -18.53 19.39
C GLY A 339 -6.16 -18.99 18.44
N TYR A 340 -4.92 -18.78 18.84
CA TYR A 340 -3.74 -19.34 18.18
C TYR A 340 -3.53 -20.80 18.58
N HIS A 341 -4.18 -21.70 17.86
CA HIS A 341 -4.01 -23.14 18.06
C HIS A 341 -2.79 -23.68 17.32
N PRO A 342 -2.27 -24.85 17.73
CA PRO A 342 -1.19 -25.53 17.02
C PRO A 342 -1.49 -25.72 15.53
N ILE A 343 -0.46 -25.60 14.70
CA ILE A 343 -0.56 -25.87 13.26
C ILE A 343 -0.35 -27.36 13.02
N ILE A 344 -1.19 -27.95 12.17
CA ILE A 344 -0.99 -29.31 11.69
C ILE A 344 0.15 -29.27 10.67
N THR A 345 1.21 -30.05 10.88
CA THR A 345 2.41 -30.08 10.00
C THR A 345 2.69 -31.45 9.41
N GLY A 346 1.85 -32.45 9.69
CA GLY A 346 2.05 -33.84 9.27
C GLY A 346 3.46 -34.33 9.56
N THR A 347 4.18 -34.75 8.52
CA THR A 347 5.52 -35.36 8.65
C THR A 347 6.68 -34.38 8.76
N ASP A 348 6.48 -33.09 8.48
CA ASP A 348 7.57 -32.10 8.42
C ASP A 348 8.10 -31.66 9.80
N GLY A 349 7.26 -31.81 10.83
CA GLY A 349 7.48 -31.14 12.12
C GLY A 349 7.36 -29.61 12.05
N VAL A 350 7.70 -28.92 13.14
CA VAL A 350 7.49 -27.47 13.30
C VAL A 350 8.76 -26.63 13.14
N GLN A 351 9.93 -27.25 12.94
CA GLN A 351 11.23 -26.55 13.00
C GLN A 351 11.39 -25.47 11.91
N HIS A 352 10.70 -25.63 10.78
CA HIS A 352 10.70 -24.68 9.67
C HIS A 352 9.63 -23.57 9.84
N ILE A 353 8.80 -23.65 10.88
CA ILE A 353 7.75 -22.67 11.20
C ILE A 353 8.21 -21.78 12.34
N HIS A 354 8.43 -20.50 12.03
CA HIS A 354 8.62 -19.46 13.02
C HIS A 354 7.26 -18.91 13.48
N ASP A 355 6.73 -19.49 14.55
CA ASP A 355 5.46 -19.11 15.14
C ASP A 355 5.62 -17.97 16.17
N ALA A 356 5.39 -16.75 15.72
CA ALA A 356 5.42 -15.53 16.52
C ALA A 356 4.01 -14.98 16.82
N ARG A 357 2.94 -15.80 16.65
CA ARG A 357 1.55 -15.34 16.74
C ARG A 357 1.16 -14.75 18.10
N SER A 358 1.83 -15.14 19.17
CA SER A 358 1.66 -14.56 20.52
C SER A 358 2.84 -13.70 20.99
N THR A 359 3.79 -13.38 20.09
CA THR A 359 4.99 -12.62 20.46
C THR A 359 4.76 -11.12 20.24
N PRO A 360 5.08 -10.26 21.23
CA PRO A 360 5.02 -8.82 21.08
C PRO A 360 5.79 -8.32 19.85
N GLN A 361 5.16 -7.42 19.09
CA GLN A 361 5.73 -6.80 17.91
C GLN A 361 6.20 -5.38 18.26
N GLN A 362 7.39 -5.02 17.78
CA GLN A 362 7.99 -3.69 17.97
C GLN A 362 8.68 -3.23 16.67
N ARG A 363 7.91 -3.15 15.58
CA ARG A 363 8.45 -2.79 14.26
C ARG A 363 8.61 -1.28 14.13
N ASP A 364 7.66 -0.51 14.67
CA ASP A 364 7.70 0.94 14.65
C ASP A 364 7.89 1.52 16.07
N ARG A 365 9.15 1.79 16.42
CA ARG A 365 9.51 2.40 17.71
C ARG A 365 9.08 3.87 17.81
N VAL A 366 8.74 4.51 16.69
CA VAL A 366 8.43 5.95 16.63
C VAL A 366 6.93 6.19 16.71
N ASN A 367 6.12 5.39 16.03
CA ASN A 367 4.67 5.56 15.98
C ASN A 367 3.89 4.60 16.91
N GLY A 368 4.59 3.71 17.60
CA GLY A 368 4.07 2.93 18.72
C GLY A 368 3.13 1.81 18.29
N ASP A 369 3.70 0.68 17.87
CA ASP A 369 2.94 -0.57 17.77
C ASP A 369 2.26 -0.87 19.12
N VAL A 370 0.98 -1.21 19.07
CA VAL A 370 0.21 -1.60 20.25
C VAL A 370 0.02 -3.11 20.24
N ASN A 371 0.32 -3.74 21.36
CA ASN A 371 0.19 -5.17 21.55
C ASN A 371 -0.96 -5.42 22.54
N LEU A 372 -2.02 -6.08 22.07
CA LEU A 372 -3.24 -6.37 22.84
C LEU A 372 -3.22 -7.82 23.31
N THR A 373 -3.69 -8.08 24.52
CA THR A 373 -3.82 -9.41 25.11
C THR A 373 -5.22 -9.59 25.67
N ASP A 374 -5.73 -10.82 25.73
CA ASP A 374 -7.09 -11.13 26.19
C ASP A 374 -8.17 -10.32 25.44
N PHE A 375 -7.93 -10.05 24.16
CA PHE A 375 -8.76 -9.12 23.39
C PHE A 375 -10.12 -9.73 23.01
N PRO A 376 -11.25 -9.07 23.32
CA PRO A 376 -12.59 -9.59 22.98
C PRO A 376 -12.91 -9.36 21.50
N LEU A 377 -12.30 -10.14 20.61
CA LEU A 377 -12.41 -9.99 19.17
C LEU A 377 -13.86 -10.13 18.66
N GLY A 378 -14.64 -11.05 19.24
CA GLY A 378 -16.04 -11.24 18.85
C GLY A 378 -16.87 -9.98 19.14
N GLU A 379 -16.73 -9.42 20.35
CA GLU A 379 -17.39 -8.18 20.74
C GLU A 379 -16.89 -7.00 19.91
N TYR A 380 -15.57 -6.89 19.67
CA TYR A 380 -15.00 -5.85 18.83
C TYR A 380 -15.62 -5.83 17.43
N LYS A 381 -15.78 -7.00 16.80
CA LYS A 381 -16.41 -7.11 15.48
C LYS A 381 -17.90 -6.73 15.51
N GLN A 382 -18.60 -7.01 16.61
CA GLN A 382 -19.98 -6.57 16.81
C GLN A 382 -20.05 -5.04 16.94
N GLN A 383 -19.24 -4.46 17.83
CA GLN A 383 -19.18 -3.02 18.06
C GLN A 383 -18.82 -2.26 16.78
N LEU A 384 -17.84 -2.75 16.02
CA LEU A 384 -17.40 -2.11 14.78
C LEU A 384 -18.53 -1.90 13.75
N ARG A 385 -19.52 -2.81 13.72
CA ARG A 385 -20.64 -2.77 12.77
C ARG A 385 -21.70 -1.72 13.10
N SER A 386 -21.84 -1.37 14.38
CA SER A 386 -22.90 -0.48 14.86
C SER A 386 -22.38 0.83 15.42
N MET A 387 -21.22 0.79 16.07
CA MET A 387 -20.65 1.94 16.77
C MET A 387 -20.29 3.05 15.78
N THR A 388 -20.80 4.24 16.04
CA THR A 388 -20.47 5.45 15.32
C THR A 388 -19.22 6.11 15.91
N ILE A 389 -18.63 7.04 15.16
CA ILE A 389 -17.55 7.89 15.67
C ILE A 389 -18.01 8.67 16.92
N ALA A 390 -19.22 9.23 16.89
CA ALA A 390 -19.78 10.03 17.98
C ALA A 390 -19.92 9.21 19.28
N GLU A 391 -20.41 7.98 19.16
CA GLU A 391 -20.54 7.06 20.29
C GLU A 391 -19.16 6.71 20.88
N LEU A 392 -18.18 6.38 20.04
CA LEU A 392 -16.84 6.07 20.52
C LEU A 392 -16.17 7.28 21.21
N LEU A 393 -16.36 8.49 20.69
CA LEU A 393 -15.86 9.72 21.33
C LEU A 393 -16.54 10.00 22.68
N ALA A 394 -17.81 9.64 22.83
CA ALA A 394 -18.52 9.75 24.11
C ALA A 394 -17.97 8.77 25.15
N GLN A 395 -17.42 7.63 24.72
CA GLN A 395 -16.78 6.64 25.60
C GLN A 395 -15.32 6.98 25.94
N ASP A 396 -14.61 7.68 25.03
CA ASP A 396 -13.22 8.10 25.23
C ASP A 396 -13.04 9.60 24.91
N SER A 397 -13.14 10.41 25.95
CA SER A 397 -12.96 11.88 25.84
C SER A 397 -11.56 12.30 25.34
N THR A 398 -10.55 11.42 25.39
CA THR A 398 -9.20 11.71 24.89
C THR A 398 -9.07 11.51 23.38
N LEU A 399 -10.00 10.78 22.78
CA LEU A 399 -9.93 10.39 21.38
C LEU A 399 -10.04 11.58 20.43
N ASP A 400 -10.81 12.62 20.77
CA ASP A 400 -10.91 13.85 19.95
C ASP A 400 -9.54 14.53 19.81
N ALA A 401 -8.78 14.63 20.91
CA ALA A 401 -7.41 15.14 20.89
C ALA A 401 -6.47 14.22 20.11
N ALA A 402 -6.64 12.89 20.24
CA ALA A 402 -5.83 11.91 19.50
C ALA A 402 -6.08 11.97 17.98
N VAL A 403 -7.33 12.13 17.53
CA VAL A 403 -7.69 12.36 16.12
C VAL A 403 -6.99 13.61 15.60
N ASN A 404 -7.05 14.72 16.34
CA ASN A 404 -6.40 15.96 15.96
C ASN A 404 -4.88 15.80 15.83
N ALA A 405 -4.24 15.13 16.79
CA ALA A 405 -2.81 14.84 16.74
C ALA A 405 -2.44 13.89 15.57
N TRP A 406 -3.32 12.94 15.25
CA TRP A 406 -3.14 12.06 14.10
C TRP A 406 -3.29 12.80 12.77
N LEU A 407 -4.29 13.69 12.62
CA LEU A 407 -4.47 14.52 11.43
C LEU A 407 -3.24 15.37 11.12
N VAL A 408 -2.63 15.97 12.15
CA VAL A 408 -1.37 16.72 12.00
C VAL A 408 -0.24 15.80 11.54
N ARG A 409 -0.11 14.61 12.16
CA ARG A 409 0.94 13.64 11.81
C ARG A 409 0.78 13.11 10.40
N ILE A 410 -0.38 12.58 10.04
CA ILE A 410 -0.60 11.95 8.74
C ILE A 410 -0.30 12.93 7.61
N VAL A 411 -0.63 14.21 7.76
CA VAL A 411 -0.30 15.21 6.73
C VAL A 411 1.19 15.58 6.71
N GLY A 412 1.92 15.41 7.82
CA GLY A 412 3.38 15.51 7.86
C GLY A 412 4.12 14.31 7.25
N VAL A 413 3.53 13.11 7.29
CA VAL A 413 4.13 11.88 6.70
C VAL A 413 3.67 11.65 5.25
N LEU A 414 2.48 12.13 4.89
CA LEU A 414 1.97 12.07 3.53
C LEU A 414 2.62 13.19 2.70
N PRO A 415 3.42 12.87 1.70
CA PRO A 415 4.19 13.85 0.97
C PRO A 415 3.39 14.42 -0.20
N GLY A 416 3.74 15.64 -0.60
CA GLY A 416 3.27 16.21 -1.87
C GLY A 416 1.91 16.90 -1.86
N SER A 417 1.45 17.49 -0.74
CA SER A 417 0.29 18.39 -0.77
C SER A 417 0.67 19.82 -0.35
N PRO A 418 0.57 20.84 -1.23
CA PRO A 418 0.97 22.23 -0.98
C PRO A 418 0.11 22.95 0.07
N ASN A 419 -1.04 22.39 0.42
CA ASN A 419 -1.92 22.95 1.44
C ASN A 419 -2.24 21.90 2.52
N ILE A 420 -1.19 21.52 3.24
CA ILE A 420 -1.26 20.67 4.44
C ILE A 420 -2.40 21.13 5.36
N ALA A 421 -2.51 22.44 5.59
CA ALA A 421 -3.58 23.03 6.39
C ALA A 421 -4.97 22.75 5.79
N ALA A 422 -5.19 22.96 4.49
CA ALA A 422 -6.49 22.67 3.87
C ALA A 422 -6.84 21.18 3.86
N ARG A 423 -5.87 20.27 3.74
CA ARG A 423 -6.14 18.83 3.88
C ARG A 423 -6.48 18.46 5.31
N ILE A 424 -5.75 18.99 6.30
CA ILE A 424 -6.12 18.83 7.71
C ILE A 424 -7.54 19.33 7.92
N GLU A 425 -7.89 20.50 7.41
CA GLU A 425 -9.23 21.07 7.55
C GLU A 425 -10.29 20.29 6.76
N GLN A 426 -9.98 19.78 5.57
CA GLN A 426 -10.90 18.93 4.79
C GLN A 426 -11.14 17.59 5.49
N THR A 427 -10.09 16.93 5.98
CA THR A 427 -10.22 15.68 6.72
C THR A 427 -10.89 15.91 8.07
N ARG A 428 -10.63 17.04 8.74
CA ARG A 428 -11.35 17.48 9.94
C ARG A 428 -12.83 17.71 9.65
N ALA A 429 -13.17 18.41 8.56
CA ALA A 429 -14.54 18.65 8.16
C ALA A 429 -15.26 17.34 7.79
N ALA A 430 -14.59 16.44 7.06
CA ALA A 430 -15.09 15.12 6.75
C ALA A 430 -15.33 14.29 8.01
N TYR A 431 -14.38 14.31 8.95
CA TYR A 431 -14.50 13.69 10.26
C TYR A 431 -15.71 14.22 11.03
N LEU A 432 -15.88 15.55 11.11
CA LEU A 432 -17.03 16.17 11.79
C LEU A 432 -18.36 15.78 11.11
N ALA A 433 -18.40 15.76 9.78
CA ALA A 433 -19.59 15.40 9.01
C ALA A 433 -19.95 13.91 9.11
N GLN A 434 -18.97 13.04 9.40
CA GLN A 434 -19.14 11.59 9.48
C GLN A 434 -19.29 11.07 10.91
N ARG A 435 -19.46 11.96 11.90
CA ARG A 435 -19.56 11.56 13.31
C ARG A 435 -20.66 10.53 13.59
N GLU A 436 -21.76 10.63 12.87
CA GLU A 436 -22.92 9.75 13.00
C GLU A 436 -22.85 8.51 12.08
N VAL A 437 -21.74 8.31 11.35
CA VAL A 437 -21.54 7.15 10.47
C VAL A 437 -20.91 6.02 11.28
N ALA A 438 -21.44 4.80 11.12
CA ALA A 438 -20.86 3.60 11.71
C ALA A 438 -19.42 3.40 11.22
N ILE A 439 -18.51 3.00 12.11
CA ILE A 439 -17.08 2.90 11.79
C ILE A 439 -16.85 1.95 10.59
N SER A 440 -17.58 0.83 10.50
CA SER A 440 -17.50 -0.08 9.36
C SER A 440 -17.89 0.54 8.01
N ALA A 441 -18.78 1.55 8.01
CA ALA A 441 -19.25 2.20 6.79
C ALA A 441 -18.34 3.35 6.34
N LEU A 442 -17.38 3.78 7.17
CA LEU A 442 -16.48 4.90 6.85
C LEU A 442 -15.62 4.66 5.60
N ALA A 443 -15.37 3.41 5.19
CA ALA A 443 -14.63 3.10 3.96
C ALA A 443 -15.18 3.85 2.73
N ALA A 444 -16.50 3.98 2.64
CA ALA A 444 -17.19 4.63 1.53
C ALA A 444 -16.99 6.15 1.52
N HIS A 445 -16.53 6.73 2.62
CA HIS A 445 -16.38 8.17 2.80
C HIS A 445 -14.92 8.61 2.97
N SER A 446 -14.12 7.86 3.74
CA SER A 446 -12.69 8.09 3.98
C SER A 446 -12.01 6.84 4.56
N ALA A 447 -11.23 6.14 3.74
CA ALA A 447 -10.48 4.95 4.16
C ALA A 447 -9.44 5.23 5.26
N ASP A 448 -8.77 6.38 5.23
CA ASP A 448 -7.80 6.77 6.27
C ASP A 448 -8.48 6.98 7.62
N LEU A 449 -9.65 7.64 7.61
CA LEU A 449 -10.43 7.88 8.81
C LEU A 449 -10.95 6.56 9.40
N GLN A 450 -11.45 5.66 8.54
CA GLN A 450 -11.85 4.33 8.94
C GLN A 450 -10.72 3.58 9.65
N ASN A 451 -9.53 3.55 9.05
CA ASN A 451 -8.37 2.85 9.61
C ASN A 451 -7.93 3.42 10.97
N PHE A 452 -8.05 4.73 11.17
CA PHE A 452 -7.81 5.35 12.46
C PHE A 452 -8.83 4.89 13.51
N PHE A 453 -10.13 4.95 13.19
CA PHE A 453 -11.18 4.61 14.16
C PHE A 453 -11.31 3.12 14.45
N ILE A 454 -10.99 2.25 13.50
CA ILE A 454 -10.77 0.80 13.72
C ILE A 454 -9.76 0.60 14.85
N GLN A 455 -8.60 1.26 14.76
CA GLN A 455 -7.54 1.12 15.75
C GLN A 455 -7.91 1.78 17.08
N ALA A 456 -8.58 2.94 17.04
CA ALA A 456 -9.04 3.61 18.24
C ALA A 456 -10.04 2.75 19.03
N LEU A 457 -11.01 2.15 18.34
CA LEU A 457 -11.97 1.22 18.93
C LEU A 457 -11.24 0.04 19.60
N ALA A 458 -10.32 -0.60 18.87
CA ALA A 458 -9.56 -1.73 19.41
C ALA A 458 -8.75 -1.34 20.67
N LYS A 459 -8.08 -0.16 20.64
CA LYS A 459 -7.30 0.35 21.78
C LYS A 459 -8.19 0.67 22.99
N TRP A 460 -9.35 1.30 22.77
CA TRP A 460 -10.32 1.60 23.82
C TRP A 460 -10.86 0.33 24.47
N MET A 461 -11.32 -0.65 23.68
CA MET A 461 -11.85 -1.91 24.20
C MET A 461 -10.81 -2.67 25.03
N ALA A 462 -9.56 -2.74 24.55
CA ALA A 462 -8.49 -3.36 25.31
C ALA A 462 -8.13 -2.64 26.61
N GLY A 463 -8.46 -1.34 26.72
CA GLY A 463 -8.36 -0.58 27.97
C GLY A 463 -9.46 -0.90 28.97
N GLN A 464 -10.65 -1.32 28.51
CA GLN A 464 -11.79 -1.70 29.36
C GLN A 464 -11.63 -3.10 29.98
N SER A 465 -10.83 -3.97 29.36
CA SER A 465 -10.61 -5.35 29.82
C SER A 465 -9.55 -5.49 30.94
N LYS A 466 -8.96 -4.38 31.39
CA LYS A 466 -8.00 -4.34 32.52
C LYS A 466 -8.71 -3.92 33.79
#